data_AF-A0A444WFD9-F1
#
_entry.id   AF-A0A444WFD9-F1
#
_cell.length_a   1.000
_cell.length_b   1.000
_cell.length_c   1.000
_cell.angle_alpha   90.00
_cell.angle_beta   90.00
_cell.angle_gamma   90.00
#
_symmetry.space_group_name_H-M   'P 1'
#
loop_
_entity.id
_entity.type
_entity.pdbx_description
1 polymer ?
#
loop_
_entity_poly.entity_id
_entity_poly.type
_entity_poly.pdbx_seq_one_letter_code
_entity_poly.pdbx_strand_id
1 'polypeptide(L)'
;MENNINQAVTAFKNFIENNLNYHVLSVMSFDDYKSFVVKVFALLNELKSMGVTKNEIYSFINKHYSNVTSAADENDILFERRFSAITEDIIEFCANPLFWSTDFDVYMKKWDKLFATDWCKKV
;
A
#
# COMPACT_ATOMS: atom_id res chain seq x y z
N MET A 1 -5.17 19.16 17.94
CA MET A 1 -4.35 18.58 16.85
C MET A 1 -4.37 17.05 16.91
N GLU A 2 -4.13 16.41 18.06
CA GLU A 2 -4.16 14.93 18.20
C GLU A 2 -5.46 14.25 17.72
N ASN A 3 -6.63 14.84 17.96
CA ASN A 3 -7.90 14.27 17.49
C ASN A 3 -7.99 14.16 15.95
N ASN A 4 -7.32 15.04 15.20
CA ASN A 4 -7.34 15.01 13.73
C ASN A 4 -6.41 13.93 13.18
N ILE A 5 -5.23 13.76 13.78
CA ILE A 5 -4.26 12.72 13.39
C ILE A 5 -4.84 11.32 13.62
N ASN A 6 -5.45 11.08 14.79
CA ASN A 6 -6.06 9.78 15.10
C ASN A 6 -7.21 9.43 14.14
N GLN A 7 -8.01 10.44 13.74
CA GLN A 7 -9.07 10.25 12.75
C GLN A 7 -8.49 9.92 11.36
N ALA A 8 -7.45 10.64 10.92
CA ALA A 8 -6.79 10.38 9.64
C ALA A 8 -6.15 8.98 9.61
N VAL A 9 -5.46 8.58 10.68
CA VAL A 9 -4.89 7.23 10.82
C VAL A 9 -5.99 6.16 10.76
N THR A 10 -7.12 6.39 11.44
CA THR A 10 -8.26 5.46 11.40
C THR A 10 -8.86 5.37 10.00
N ALA A 11 -9.02 6.49 9.30
CA ALA A 11 -9.51 6.52 7.93
C ALA A 11 -8.58 5.76 6.97
N PHE A 12 -7.27 5.93 7.12
CA PHE A 12 -6.28 5.17 6.35
C PHE A 12 -6.38 3.66 6.64
N LYS A 13 -6.47 3.26 7.91
CA LYS A 13 -6.63 1.84 8.29
C LYS A 13 -7.88 1.23 7.68
N ASN A 14 -9.02 1.91 7.80
CA ASN A 14 -10.27 1.46 7.20
C ASN A 14 -10.17 1.38 5.67
N PHE A 15 -9.48 2.33 5.02
CA PHE A 15 -9.25 2.29 3.58
C PHE A 15 -8.41 1.06 3.18
N ILE A 16 -7.33 0.76 3.92
CA ILE A 16 -6.48 -0.40 3.67
C ILE A 16 -7.26 -1.71 3.90
N GLU A 17 -7.99 -1.85 5.02
CA GLU A 17 -8.76 -3.06 5.31
C GLU A 17 -9.79 -3.36 4.22
N ASN A 18 -10.49 -2.32 3.74
CA ASN A 18 -11.55 -2.47 2.75
C ASN A 18 -11.05 -2.70 1.32
N ASN A 19 -9.83 -2.27 0.97
CA ASN A 19 -9.38 -2.24 -0.43
C ASN A 19 -8.11 -3.05 -0.69
N LEU A 20 -7.21 -3.19 0.28
CA LEU A 20 -5.96 -3.95 0.16
C LEU A 20 -6.18 -5.41 0.58
N ASN A 21 -7.13 -6.12 -0.01
CA ASN A 21 -7.43 -7.52 0.33
C ASN A 21 -7.63 -8.38 -0.91
N TYR A 22 -7.63 -9.71 -0.73
CA TYR A 22 -7.72 -10.68 -1.82
C TYR A 22 -8.94 -10.48 -2.71
N HIS A 23 -10.13 -10.36 -2.11
CA HIS A 23 -11.39 -10.22 -2.85
C HIS A 23 -11.44 -8.97 -3.73
N VAL A 24 -10.77 -7.90 -3.32
CA VAL A 24 -10.72 -6.65 -4.08
C VAL A 24 -9.63 -6.66 -5.13
N LEU A 25 -8.40 -7.05 -4.76
CA LEU A 25 -7.25 -6.97 -5.66
C LEU A 25 -7.26 -8.01 -6.78
N SER A 26 -7.79 -9.21 -6.54
CA SER A 26 -7.85 -10.31 -7.53
C SER A 26 -8.70 -9.97 -8.75
N VAL A 27 -9.73 -9.16 -8.57
CA VAL A 27 -10.66 -8.76 -9.64
C VAL A 27 -10.42 -7.33 -10.15
N MET A 28 -9.45 -6.61 -9.57
CA MET A 28 -9.16 -5.22 -9.92
C MET A 28 -8.57 -5.12 -11.33
N SER A 29 -9.11 -4.23 -12.15
CA SER A 29 -8.48 -3.91 -13.43
C SER A 29 -7.10 -3.27 -13.23
N PHE A 30 -6.26 -3.24 -14.26
CA PHE A 30 -4.96 -2.60 -14.15
C PHE A 30 -5.07 -1.08 -13.88
N ASP A 31 -6.02 -0.39 -14.52
CA ASP A 31 -6.21 1.05 -14.33
C ASP A 31 -6.78 1.39 -12.94
N ASP A 32 -7.67 0.53 -12.43
CA ASP A 32 -8.16 0.63 -11.05
C ASP A 32 -7.02 0.37 -10.05
N TYR A 33 -6.17 -0.61 -10.32
CA TYR A 33 -5.00 -0.90 -9.48
C TYR A 33 -4.02 0.27 -9.45
N LYS A 34 -3.73 0.88 -10.60
CA LYS A 34 -2.90 2.09 -10.67
C LYS A 34 -3.51 3.22 -9.83
N SER A 35 -4.81 3.47 -9.99
CA SER A 35 -5.52 4.52 -9.25
C SER A 35 -5.53 4.24 -7.74
N PHE A 36 -5.70 2.97 -7.37
CA PHE A 36 -5.66 2.51 -6.00
C PHE A 36 -4.29 2.74 -5.35
N VAL A 37 -3.19 2.34 -6.01
CA VAL A 37 -1.83 2.56 -5.52
C VAL A 37 -1.56 4.05 -5.28
N VAL A 38 -1.89 4.91 -6.25
CA VAL A 38 -1.71 6.36 -6.11
C VAL A 38 -2.46 6.87 -4.87
N LYS A 39 -3.69 6.40 -4.66
CA LYS A 39 -4.51 6.78 -3.51
C LYS A 39 -3.93 6.29 -2.18
N VAL A 40 -3.41 5.06 -2.12
CA VAL A 40 -2.73 4.52 -0.92
C VAL A 40 -1.59 5.45 -0.51
N PHE A 41 -0.70 5.79 -1.44
CA PHE A 41 0.47 6.60 -1.13
C PHE A 41 0.16 8.08 -0.93
N ALA A 42 -0.88 8.62 -1.56
CA ALA A 42 -1.36 9.98 -1.29
C ALA A 42 -1.88 10.11 0.15
N LEU A 43 -2.73 9.19 0.60
CA LEU A 43 -3.22 9.17 1.99
C LEU A 43 -2.06 8.98 2.98
N LEU A 44 -1.11 8.09 2.65
CA LEU A 44 0.07 7.90 3.49
C LEU A 44 0.96 9.15 3.54
N ASN A 45 1.05 9.91 2.45
CA ASN A 45 1.80 11.16 2.40
C ASN A 45 1.13 12.27 3.21
N GLU A 46 -0.20 12.33 3.22
CA GLU A 46 -0.95 13.20 4.13
C GLU A 46 -0.61 12.86 5.59
N LEU A 47 -0.64 11.58 5.97
CA LEU A 47 -0.26 11.15 7.32
C LEU A 47 1.20 11.53 7.66
N LYS A 48 2.13 11.30 6.73
CA LYS A 48 3.54 11.70 6.87
C LYS A 48 3.67 13.21 7.11
N SER A 49 2.90 14.04 6.39
CA SER A 49 2.90 15.50 6.57
C SER A 49 2.33 15.95 7.92
N MET A 50 1.47 15.13 8.53
CA MET A 50 0.93 15.35 9.88
C MET A 50 1.87 14.88 11.00
N GLY A 51 3.06 14.35 10.66
CA GLY A 51 4.04 13.86 11.62
C GLY A 51 3.86 12.38 12.01
N VAL A 52 2.94 11.66 11.38
CA VAL A 52 2.82 10.20 11.56
C VAL A 52 4.08 9.53 11.04
N THR A 53 4.61 8.62 11.82
CA THR A 53 5.82 7.85 11.53
C THR A 53 5.48 6.47 11.01
N LYS A 54 6.45 5.84 10.33
CA LYS A 54 6.38 4.41 9.95
C LYS A 54 5.91 3.52 11.11
N ASN A 55 6.46 3.74 12.31
CA ASN A 55 6.22 2.89 13.47
C ASN A 55 4.74 2.86 13.88
N GLU A 56 4.02 3.97 13.69
CA GLU A 56 2.60 4.09 14.05
C GLU A 56 1.68 3.28 13.13
N ILE A 57 2.10 3.03 11.89
CA ILE A 57 1.33 2.21 10.93
C ILE A 57 1.88 0.79 10.79
N TYR A 58 3.12 0.54 11.20
CA TYR A 58 3.85 -0.71 10.98
C TYR A 58 3.12 -1.93 11.53
N SER A 59 2.71 -1.88 12.80
CA SER A 59 2.00 -3.00 13.45
C SER A 59 0.69 -3.33 12.74
N PHE A 60 -0.03 -2.31 12.28
CA PHE A 60 -1.28 -2.49 11.55
C PHE A 60 -1.04 -3.15 10.18
N ILE A 61 -0.13 -2.61 9.36
CA ILE A 61 0.14 -3.15 8.03
C ILE A 61 0.69 -4.57 8.10
N ASN A 62 1.55 -4.89 9.06
CA ASN A 62 2.03 -6.25 9.26
C ASN A 62 0.92 -7.24 9.62
N LYS A 63 0.05 -6.85 10.57
CA LYS A 63 -1.09 -7.67 10.94
C LYS A 63 -2.01 -7.88 9.73
N HIS A 64 -2.26 -6.82 8.97
CA HIS A 64 -3.07 -6.87 7.76
C HIS A 64 -2.45 -7.77 6.69
N TYR A 65 -1.14 -7.66 6.47
CA TYR A 65 -0.37 -8.53 5.59
C TYR A 65 -0.60 -10.01 5.92
N SER A 66 -0.29 -10.42 7.17
CA SER A 66 -0.46 -11.81 7.60
C SER A 66 -1.90 -12.32 7.50
N ASN A 67 -2.88 -11.46 7.78
CA ASN A 67 -4.30 -11.83 7.69
C ASN A 67 -4.72 -12.06 6.24
N VAL A 68 -4.32 -11.19 5.32
CA VAL A 68 -4.71 -11.30 3.92
C VAL A 68 -3.99 -12.47 3.24
N THR A 69 -2.69 -12.66 3.49
CA THR A 69 -1.93 -13.77 2.89
C THR A 69 -2.47 -15.13 3.31
N SER A 70 -2.97 -15.27 4.55
CA SER A 70 -3.52 -16.55 5.02
C SER A 70 -4.88 -16.92 4.42
N ALA A 71 -5.57 -15.95 3.80
CA ALA A 71 -6.88 -16.12 3.18
C ALA A 71 -6.85 -16.07 1.63
N ALA A 72 -5.69 -15.78 1.04
CA ALA A 72 -5.53 -15.65 -0.40
C ALA A 72 -5.34 -17.00 -1.09
N ASP A 73 -5.70 -17.08 -2.38
CA ASP A 73 -5.33 -18.21 -3.23
C ASP A 73 -3.84 -18.13 -3.58
N GLU A 74 -3.07 -19.15 -3.18
CA GLU A 74 -1.63 -19.25 -3.45
C GLU A 74 -1.31 -19.34 -4.96
N ASN A 75 -2.30 -19.65 -5.81
CA ASN A 75 -2.13 -19.71 -7.26
C ASN A 75 -2.41 -18.37 -7.96
N ASP A 76 -2.96 -17.38 -7.26
CA ASP A 76 -3.19 -16.04 -7.82
C ASP A 76 -1.90 -15.20 -7.75
N ILE A 77 -1.01 -15.48 -8.69
CA ILE A 77 0.28 -14.80 -8.85
C ILE A 77 0.11 -13.29 -9.03
N LEU A 78 -0.96 -12.86 -9.70
CA LEU A 78 -1.19 -11.44 -9.97
C LEU A 78 -1.58 -10.70 -8.69
N PHE A 79 -2.45 -11.30 -7.88
CA PHE A 79 -2.74 -10.82 -6.54
C PHE A 79 -1.47 -10.72 -5.70
N GLU A 80 -0.69 -11.80 -5.62
CA GLU A 80 0.51 -11.86 -4.78
C GLU A 80 1.48 -10.72 -5.13
N ARG A 81 1.80 -10.57 -6.41
CA ARG A 81 2.68 -9.48 -6.90
C ARG A 81 2.13 -8.11 -6.49
N ARG A 82 0.84 -7.86 -6.74
CA ARG A 82 0.20 -6.56 -6.49
C ARG A 82 0.15 -6.22 -5.01
N PHE A 83 -0.17 -7.20 -4.19
CA PHE A 83 -0.29 -7.05 -2.74
C PHE A 83 1.09 -6.82 -2.11
N SER A 84 2.05 -7.70 -2.39
CA SER A 84 3.41 -7.62 -1.86
C SER A 84 4.10 -6.32 -2.26
N ALA A 85 3.95 -5.87 -3.52
CA ALA A 85 4.56 -4.60 -3.95
C ALA A 85 4.06 -3.38 -3.15
N ILE A 86 2.79 -3.36 -2.74
CA ILE A 86 2.25 -2.25 -1.94
C ILE A 86 2.71 -2.37 -0.49
N THR A 87 2.56 -3.55 0.11
CA THR A 87 2.88 -3.74 1.53
C THR A 87 4.38 -3.58 1.80
N GLU A 88 5.23 -4.11 0.92
CA GLU A 88 6.68 -3.91 1.00
C GLU A 88 7.03 -2.43 0.92
N ASP A 89 6.42 -1.65 0.04
CA ASP A 89 6.74 -0.21 -0.06
C ASP A 89 6.27 0.61 1.14
N ILE A 90 5.22 0.18 1.83
CA ILE A 90 4.72 0.86 3.04
C ILE A 90 5.65 0.60 4.24
N ILE A 91 6.12 -0.64 4.42
CA ILE A 91 6.80 -1.07 5.65
C ILE A 91 8.22 -1.64 5.49
N GLU A 92 8.70 -1.92 4.28
CA GLU A 92 9.97 -2.59 3.91
C GLU A 92 10.56 -3.48 5.03
N PHE A 93 10.31 -4.79 4.95
CA PHE A 93 10.74 -5.77 5.96
C PHE A 93 12.26 -5.83 6.21
N CYS A 94 13.10 -5.33 5.30
CA CYS A 94 14.58 -5.47 5.38
C CYS A 94 15.39 -4.23 4.96
N ALA A 95 14.75 -3.08 4.70
CA ALA A 95 15.43 -1.87 4.25
C ALA A 95 14.76 -0.58 4.79
N ASN A 96 15.42 0.56 4.58
CA ASN A 96 14.86 1.85 4.97
C ASN A 96 13.76 2.21 3.97
N PRO A 97 12.48 2.26 4.38
CA PRO A 97 11.39 2.33 3.44
C PRO A 97 11.49 3.55 2.55
N LEU A 98 11.61 3.30 1.26
CA LEU A 98 11.88 4.33 0.26
C LEU A 98 10.85 5.47 0.36
N PHE A 99 9.58 5.14 0.57
CA PHE A 99 8.50 6.12 0.73
C PHE A 99 8.76 7.13 1.86
N TRP A 100 9.15 6.65 3.04
CA TRP A 100 9.29 7.49 4.22
C TRP A 100 10.49 8.45 4.10
N SER A 101 11.51 8.06 3.34
CA SER A 101 12.73 8.83 3.12
C SER A 101 12.76 9.65 1.83
N THR A 102 11.77 9.50 0.95
CA THR A 102 11.72 10.16 -0.36
C THR A 102 10.59 11.19 -0.42
N ASP A 103 10.78 12.25 -1.22
CA ASP A 103 9.70 13.17 -1.59
C ASP A 103 8.59 12.44 -2.37
N PHE A 104 7.33 12.85 -2.20
CA PHE A 104 6.19 12.15 -2.78
C PHE A 104 6.23 12.10 -4.31
N ASP A 105 6.52 13.22 -4.98
CA ASP A 105 6.55 13.28 -6.44
C ASP A 105 7.72 12.47 -7.01
N VAL A 106 8.84 12.45 -6.30
CA VAL A 106 9.99 11.60 -6.65
C VAL A 106 9.65 10.13 -6.45
N TYR A 107 8.98 9.79 -5.34
CA TYR A 107 8.56 8.44 -5.02
C TYR A 107 7.58 7.89 -6.07
N MET A 108 6.58 8.67 -6.47
CA MET A 108 5.57 8.22 -7.45
C MET A 108 6.15 7.91 -8.83
N LYS A 109 7.27 8.52 -9.22
CA LYS A 109 7.99 8.15 -10.45
C LYS A 109 8.48 6.70 -10.47
N LYS A 110 8.74 6.09 -9.31
CA LYS A 110 9.03 4.65 -9.21
C LYS A 110 7.83 3.84 -9.69
N TRP A 111 6.65 4.16 -9.18
CA TRP A 111 5.41 3.50 -9.55
C TRP A 111 5.05 3.72 -11.01
N ASP A 112 5.23 4.93 -11.54
CA ASP A 112 5.03 5.18 -12.98
C ASP A 112 5.92 4.29 -13.86
N LYS A 113 7.20 4.11 -13.48
CA LYS A 113 8.11 3.18 -14.16
C LYS A 113 7.66 1.74 -14.03
N LEU A 114 7.22 1.32 -12.83
CA LEU A 114 6.69 -0.04 -12.60
C LEU A 114 5.44 -0.30 -13.45
N PHE A 115 4.50 0.65 -13.52
CA PHE A 115 3.29 0.56 -14.34
C PHE A 115 3.58 0.53 -15.85
N ALA A 116 4.72 1.06 -16.29
CA ALA A 116 5.15 0.96 -17.68
C ALA A 116 5.54 -0.47 -18.08
N THR A 117 5.82 -1.36 -17.12
CA THR A 117 6.14 -2.76 -17.39
C THR A 117 4.88 -3.65 -17.35
N ASP A 118 5.04 -4.96 -17.57
CA ASP A 118 3.93 -5.94 -17.57
C ASP A 118 3.79 -6.73 -16.25
N TRP A 119 4.64 -6.51 -15.23
CA TRP A 119 4.68 -7.37 -14.03
C TRP A 119 3.35 -7.47 -13.28
N CYS A 120 2.56 -6.39 -13.30
CA CYS A 120 1.24 -6.29 -12.66
C CYS A 120 0.06 -6.29 -13.65
N LYS A 121 0.31 -6.62 -14.93
CA LYS A 121 -0.70 -6.67 -15.99
C LYS A 121 -1.04 -8.08 -16.45
N LYS A 122 -0.12 -9.03 -16.30
CA LYS A 122 -0.22 -10.39 -16.84
C LYS A 122 0.34 -11.41 -15.85
N VAL A 123 -0.24 -12.61 -15.86
CA VAL A 123 0.34 -13.81 -15.22
C VAL A 123 1.30 -14.47 -16.20
#